data_AF-U3TT74-F1
#
_entry.id   AF-U3TT74-F1
#
_cell.length_a   1.000
_cell.length_b   1.000
_cell.length_c   1.000
_cell.angle_alpha   90.00
_cell.angle_beta   90.00
_cell.angle_gamma   90.00
#
_symmetry.space_group_name_H-M   'P 1'
#
loop_
_entity.id
_entity.type
_entity.pdbx_description
1 polymer ?
#
loop_
_entity_poly.entity_id
_entity_poly.type
_entity_poly.pdbx_seq_one_letter_code
_entity_poly.pdbx_strand_id
1 'polypeptide(L)'
;MLLITGLTLLLFHLGNAALLPMLGIRAAATHSGQLSPGVYTAATVVISQCVMIPVALFAARNASRLGFPLLITLALVVLPVRAGIASLFDGTYTMVPVQILDGLAAGLLGVAVPGYIVSVLDGSGHTNAGQSFVMLMQGVGAACSPALTGSIAAAWSYQVAFAVLGSIALAALMLWSLSQRIRWVKSRV
;
A
#
# COMPACT_ATOMS: atom_id res chain seq x y z
N MET A 1 6.57 -12.24 -15.21
CA MET A 1 5.37 -11.70 -14.51
C MET A 1 5.64 -11.46 -13.03
N LEU A 2 6.25 -12.42 -12.32
CA LEU A 2 6.62 -12.24 -10.92
C LEU A 2 7.57 -11.07 -10.65
N LEU A 3 8.59 -10.85 -11.48
CA LEU A 3 9.49 -9.70 -11.32
C LEU A 3 8.74 -8.36 -11.32
N ILE A 4 7.85 -8.15 -12.30
CA ILE A 4 7.06 -6.91 -12.39
C ILE A 4 6.11 -6.79 -11.20
N THR A 5 5.53 -7.89 -10.74
CA THR A 5 4.67 -7.93 -9.55
C THR A 5 5.45 -7.57 -8.30
N GLY A 6 6.65 -8.15 -8.13
CA GLY A 6 7.56 -7.84 -7.04
C GLY A 6 7.99 -6.37 -7.04
N LEU A 7 8.41 -5.83 -8.19
CA LEU A 7 8.77 -4.41 -8.33
C LEU A 7 7.58 -3.48 -8.07
N THR A 8 6.39 -3.83 -8.56
CA THR A 8 5.15 -3.08 -8.28
C THR A 8 4.88 -3.02 -6.78
N LEU A 9 4.96 -4.16 -6.09
CA LEU A 9 4.70 -4.23 -4.66
C LEU A 9 5.83 -3.63 -3.83
N LEU A 10 7.07 -3.68 -4.28
CA LEU A 10 8.18 -2.92 -3.70
C LEU A 10 7.86 -1.42 -3.72
N LEU A 11 7.49 -0.87 -4.88
CA LEU A 11 7.13 0.55 -5.00
C LEU A 11 5.90 0.89 -4.16
N PHE A 12 4.88 0.03 -4.15
CA PHE A 12 3.71 0.21 -3.29
C PHE A 12 4.12 0.30 -1.81
N HIS A 13 4.90 -0.65 -1.30
CA HIS A 13 5.34 -0.64 0.09
C HIS A 13 6.30 0.51 0.41
N LEU A 14 7.13 0.93 -0.56
CA LEU A 14 7.97 2.12 -0.47
C LEU A 14 7.14 3.39 -0.33
N GLY A 15 6.02 3.51 -1.07
CA GLY A 15 5.05 4.59 -0.95
C GLY A 15 4.15 4.51 0.29
N ASN A 16 4.01 3.33 0.91
CA ASN A 16 3.01 3.06 1.93
C ASN A 16 3.54 3.08 3.37
N ALA A 17 4.70 2.48 3.62
CA ALA A 17 5.10 2.09 4.98
C ALA A 17 5.43 3.27 5.90
N ALA A 18 5.94 4.39 5.36
CA ALA A 18 6.25 5.58 6.14
C ALA A 18 5.03 6.47 6.47
N LEU A 19 3.87 6.28 5.82
CA LEU A 19 2.71 7.16 6.02
C LEU A 19 2.27 7.19 7.49
N LEU A 20 2.16 6.03 8.15
CA LEU A 20 1.76 5.93 9.56
C LEU A 20 2.76 6.60 10.51
N PRO A 21 4.03 6.17 10.54
CA PRO A 21 5.02 6.78 11.44
C PRO A 21 5.13 8.29 11.24
N MET A 22 5.17 8.75 9.99
CA MET A 22 5.32 10.18 9.69
C MET A 22 4.10 11.01 10.09
N LEU A 23 2.89 10.45 9.96
CA LEU A 23 1.70 11.10 10.48
C LEU A 23 1.73 11.25 12.00
N GLY A 24 2.22 10.25 12.73
CA GLY A 24 2.39 10.33 14.18
C GLY A 24 3.44 11.37 14.59
N ILE A 25 4.59 11.37 13.93
CA ILE A 25 5.67 12.34 14.19
C ILE A 25 5.20 13.77 13.85
N ARG A 26 4.51 13.97 12.71
CA ARG A 26 3.92 15.28 12.34
C ARG A 26 2.96 15.76 13.42
N ALA A 27 2.02 14.92 13.83
CA ALA A 27 1.02 15.27 14.84
C ALA A 27 1.65 15.62 16.20
N ALA A 28 2.71 14.91 16.59
CA ALA A 28 3.47 15.22 17.81
C ALA A 28 4.23 16.55 17.68
N ALA A 29 4.81 16.84 16.51
CA ALA A 29 5.57 18.07 16.26
C ALA A 29 4.69 19.33 16.22
N THR A 30 3.44 19.22 15.77
CA THR A 30 2.50 20.35 15.69
C THR A 30 1.85 20.75 17.03
N HIS A 31 2.23 20.12 18.16
CA HIS A 31 1.81 20.48 19.53
C HIS A 31 0.30 20.73 19.71
N SER A 32 -0.54 20.07 18.90
CA SER A 32 -1.97 20.36 18.81
C SER A 32 -2.78 19.84 19.99
N GLY A 33 -2.15 19.20 20.98
CA GLY A 33 -2.72 18.90 22.30
C GLY A 33 -3.98 18.02 22.37
N GLN A 34 -4.53 17.56 21.25
CA GLN A 34 -5.85 16.90 21.23
C GLN A 34 -5.79 15.39 21.48
N LEU A 35 -4.71 14.71 21.11
CA LEU A 35 -4.53 13.26 21.30
C LEU A 35 -3.10 12.97 21.78
N SER A 36 -2.95 12.07 22.75
CA SER A 36 -1.62 11.59 23.15
C SER A 36 -1.01 10.74 22.02
N PRO A 37 0.33 10.69 21.88
CA PRO A 37 0.99 9.87 20.85
C PRO A 37 0.58 8.38 20.90
N GLY A 38 0.37 7.85 22.11
CA GLY A 38 -0.11 6.49 22.32
C GLY A 38 -1.53 6.29 21.80
N VAL A 39 -2.46 7.21 22.11
CA VAL A 39 -3.84 7.15 21.60
C VAL A 39 -3.88 7.30 20.09
N TYR A 40 -3.07 8.20 19.53
CA TYR A 40 -2.97 8.37 18.08
C TYR A 40 -2.53 7.07 17.40
N THR A 41 -1.46 6.45 17.91
CA THR A 41 -0.95 5.17 17.39
C THR A 41 -1.93 4.02 17.56
N ALA A 42 -2.64 3.95 18.69
CA ALA A 42 -3.66 2.93 18.92
C ALA A 42 -4.85 3.12 17.95
N ALA A 43 -5.33 4.37 17.80
CA ALA A 43 -6.43 4.69 16.91
C ALA A 43 -6.10 4.36 15.45
N THR A 44 -4.88 4.62 15.00
CA THR A 44 -4.50 4.29 13.62
C THR A 44 -4.56 2.79 13.34
N VAL A 45 -4.05 1.97 14.27
CA VAL A 45 -4.13 0.51 14.15
C VAL A 45 -5.58 0.05 14.17
N VAL A 46 -6.37 0.46 15.16
CA VAL A 46 -7.77 0.03 15.31
C VAL A 46 -8.61 0.38 14.08
N ILE A 47 -8.53 1.61 13.58
CA ILE A 47 -9.29 2.03 12.39
C ILE A 47 -8.90 1.20 11.17
N SER A 48 -7.59 1.00 10.93
CA SER A 48 -7.11 0.20 9.80
C SER A 48 -7.61 -1.24 9.90
N GLN A 49 -7.50 -1.89 11.07
CA GLN A 49 -7.95 -3.27 11.27
C GLN A 49 -9.46 -3.45 11.13
N CYS A 50 -10.26 -2.50 11.64
CA CYS A 50 -11.71 -2.50 11.49
C CYS A 50 -12.16 -2.46 10.02
N VAL A 51 -11.38 -1.85 9.14
CA VAL A 51 -11.65 -1.83 7.68
C VAL A 51 -11.01 -3.03 6.99
N MET A 52 -9.79 -3.39 7.37
CA MET A 52 -9.01 -4.45 6.75
C MET A 52 -9.72 -5.81 6.82
N ILE A 53 -10.26 -6.18 7.98
CA ILE A 53 -10.88 -7.50 8.17
C ILE A 53 -12.11 -7.69 7.27
N PRO A 54 -13.13 -6.80 7.26
CA PRO A 54 -14.26 -6.91 6.34
C PRO A 54 -13.84 -6.90 4.87
N VAL A 55 -12.88 -6.05 4.50
CA VAL A 55 -12.40 -5.95 3.12
C VAL A 55 -11.69 -7.23 2.69
N ALA A 56 -10.87 -7.83 3.55
CA ALA A 56 -10.23 -9.12 3.26
C ALA A 56 -11.27 -10.24 3.09
N LEU A 57 -12.28 -10.30 3.96
CA LEU A 57 -13.38 -11.26 3.83
C LEU A 57 -14.16 -11.06 2.52
N PHE A 58 -14.43 -9.80 2.15
CA PHE A 58 -15.04 -9.47 0.86
C PHE A 58 -14.17 -9.91 -0.32
N ALA A 59 -12.87 -9.58 -0.29
CA ALA A 59 -11.93 -9.93 -1.34
C ALA A 59 -11.83 -11.46 -1.51
N ALA A 60 -11.72 -12.21 -0.41
CA ALA A 60 -11.66 -13.68 -0.43
C ALA A 60 -12.93 -14.30 -1.02
N ARG A 61 -14.11 -13.80 -0.62
CA ARG A 61 -15.40 -14.30 -1.13
C ARG A 61 -15.61 -14.00 -2.62
N ASN A 62 -15.05 -12.90 -3.12
CA ASN A 62 -15.28 -12.44 -4.49
C ASN A 62 -14.09 -12.66 -5.43
N ALA A 63 -12.97 -13.22 -4.96
CA ALA A 63 -11.75 -13.40 -5.73
C ALA A 63 -11.96 -14.23 -7.01
N SER A 64 -12.80 -15.26 -6.97
CA SER A 64 -13.13 -16.09 -8.14
C SER A 64 -13.91 -15.33 -9.22
N ARG A 65 -14.69 -14.31 -8.83
CA ARG A 65 -15.50 -13.50 -9.74
C ARG A 65 -14.75 -12.28 -10.27
N LEU A 66 -14.03 -11.57 -9.38
CA LEU A 66 -13.33 -10.32 -9.70
C LEU A 66 -11.93 -10.57 -10.30
N GLY A 67 -11.30 -11.68 -9.93
CA GLY A 67 -9.92 -11.99 -10.28
C GLY A 67 -8.91 -11.19 -9.45
N PHE A 68 -7.80 -11.85 -9.11
CA PHE A 68 -6.73 -11.22 -8.34
C PHE A 68 -6.11 -9.96 -8.99
N PRO A 69 -5.94 -9.88 -10.33
CA PRO A 69 -5.34 -8.68 -10.91
C PRO A 69 -6.16 -7.40 -10.69
N LEU A 70 -7.49 -7.53 -10.71
CA LEU A 70 -8.39 -6.40 -10.46
C LEU A 70 -8.29 -5.97 -8.99
N LEU A 71 -8.32 -6.92 -8.05
CA LEU A 71 -8.19 -6.62 -6.62
C LEU A 71 -6.86 -5.91 -6.29
N ILE A 72 -5.74 -6.34 -6.91
CA ILE A 72 -4.45 -5.64 -6.80
C ILE A 72 -4.56 -4.22 -7.36
N THR A 73 -5.16 -4.05 -8.55
CA THR A 73 -5.33 -2.72 -9.17
C THR A 73 -6.11 -1.77 -8.27
N LEU A 74 -7.21 -2.24 -7.68
CA LEU A 74 -8.02 -1.45 -6.75
C LEU A 74 -7.21 -0.99 -5.55
N ALA A 75 -6.40 -1.87 -4.95
CA ALA A 75 -5.52 -1.49 -3.85
C ALA A 75 -4.44 -0.48 -4.26
N LEU A 76 -3.85 -0.63 -5.45
CA LEU A 76 -2.86 0.30 -5.98
C LEU A 76 -3.44 1.71 -6.22
N VAL A 77 -4.71 1.82 -6.61
CA VAL A 77 -5.41 3.12 -6.77
C VAL A 77 -5.65 3.81 -5.43
N VAL A 78 -5.85 3.06 -4.35
CA VAL A 78 -6.12 3.60 -3.02
C VAL A 78 -4.90 4.35 -2.45
N LEU A 79 -3.68 3.89 -2.72
CA LEU A 79 -2.47 4.46 -2.12
C LEU A 79 -2.16 5.92 -2.56
N PRO A 80 -2.22 6.32 -3.84
CA PRO A 80 -2.06 7.71 -4.25
C PRO A 80 -3.07 8.65 -3.57
N VAL A 81 -4.34 8.22 -3.46
CA VAL A 81 -5.39 9.00 -2.77
C VAL A 81 -5.04 9.16 -1.30
N ARG A 82 -4.62 8.06 -0.65
CA ARG A 82 -4.18 8.04 0.74
C ARG A 82 -3.01 9.00 1.01
N ALA A 83 -1.99 8.96 0.17
CA ALA A 83 -0.82 9.84 0.26
C ALA A 83 -1.19 11.30 -0.04
N GLY A 84 -2.10 11.54 -1.00
CA GLY A 84 -2.62 12.87 -1.30
C GLY A 84 -3.37 13.49 -0.11
N ILE A 85 -4.22 12.71 0.59
CA ILE A 85 -4.88 13.17 1.80
C ILE A 85 -3.84 13.52 2.89
N ALA A 86 -2.84 12.68 3.10
CA ALA A 86 -1.78 12.96 4.07
C ALA A 86 -0.99 14.23 3.70
N SER A 87 -0.76 14.48 2.42
CA SER A 87 -0.03 15.63 1.90
C SER A 87 -0.83 16.94 1.99
N LEU A 88 -2.12 16.92 1.68
CA LEU A 88 -2.94 18.13 1.55
C LEU A 88 -3.61 18.58 2.87
N PHE A 89 -3.74 17.68 3.85
CA PHE A 89 -4.46 17.97 5.10
C PHE A 89 -3.56 17.79 6.34
N ASP A 90 -3.51 18.82 7.18
CA ASP A 90 -2.62 18.88 8.36
C ASP A 90 -3.35 18.77 9.71
N GLY A 91 -4.63 18.38 9.71
CA GLY A 91 -5.43 18.25 10.93
C GLY A 91 -5.06 17.03 11.79
N THR A 92 -5.30 17.13 13.10
CA THR A 92 -5.12 16.01 14.04
C THR A 92 -5.91 14.77 13.63
N TYR A 93 -7.07 14.93 12.98
CA TYR A 93 -7.93 13.84 12.54
C TYR A 93 -7.66 13.35 11.11
N THR A 94 -6.65 13.89 10.41
CA THR A 94 -6.27 13.43 9.06
C THR A 94 -5.95 11.93 9.02
N MET A 95 -5.50 11.34 10.14
CA MET A 95 -5.23 9.90 10.19
C MET A 95 -6.48 9.04 9.96
N VAL A 96 -7.68 9.51 10.29
CA VAL A 96 -8.92 8.73 10.13
C VAL A 96 -9.15 8.31 8.68
N PRO A 97 -9.29 9.23 7.70
CA PRO A 97 -9.43 8.84 6.31
C PRO A 97 -8.20 8.09 5.77
N VAL A 98 -6.98 8.45 6.23
CA VAL A 98 -5.76 7.75 5.82
C VAL A 98 -5.77 6.28 6.25
N GLN A 99 -6.30 5.94 7.42
CA GLN A 99 -6.36 4.56 7.90
C GLN A 99 -7.53 3.77 7.38
N ILE A 100 -8.64 4.41 7.04
CA ILE A 100 -9.70 3.74 6.29
C ILE A 100 -9.15 3.26 4.94
N LEU A 101 -8.41 4.12 4.24
CA LEU A 101 -7.77 3.77 2.98
C LEU A 101 -6.64 2.73 3.16
N ASP A 102 -5.87 2.81 4.24
CA ASP A 102 -4.87 1.78 4.59
C ASP A 102 -5.51 0.40 4.73
N GLY A 103 -6.56 0.30 5.56
CA GLY A 103 -7.27 -0.95 5.79
C GLY A 103 -7.89 -1.50 4.51
N LEU A 104 -8.44 -0.64 3.65
CA LEU A 104 -8.95 -1.03 2.34
C LEU A 104 -7.86 -1.64 1.45
N ALA A 105 -6.71 -0.96 1.30
CA ALA A 105 -5.62 -1.47 0.47
C ALA A 105 -5.01 -2.76 1.05
N ALA A 106 -4.77 -2.80 2.37
CA ALA A 106 -4.22 -3.96 3.06
C ALA A 106 -5.14 -5.17 2.98
N GLY A 107 -6.46 -4.98 3.16
CA GLY A 107 -7.44 -6.05 3.08
C GLY A 107 -7.51 -6.66 1.68
N LEU A 108 -7.45 -5.83 0.65
CA LEU A 108 -7.43 -6.28 -0.75
C LEU A 108 -6.14 -7.05 -1.07
N LEU A 109 -4.97 -6.48 -0.75
CA LEU A 109 -3.67 -7.09 -1.08
C LEU A 109 -3.40 -8.36 -0.28
N GLY A 110 -3.82 -8.42 0.98
CA GLY A 110 -3.63 -9.58 1.85
C GLY A 110 -4.23 -10.87 1.28
N VAL A 111 -5.29 -10.75 0.48
CA VAL A 111 -5.89 -11.87 -0.26
C VAL A 111 -5.34 -11.96 -1.68
N ALA A 112 -5.26 -10.83 -2.37
CA ALA A 112 -5.02 -10.82 -3.80
C ALA A 112 -3.59 -11.21 -4.19
N VAL A 113 -2.58 -10.80 -3.39
CA VAL A 113 -1.18 -11.06 -3.72
C VAL A 113 -0.82 -12.56 -3.65
N PRO A 114 -1.09 -13.28 -2.55
CA PRO A 114 -0.83 -14.73 -2.50
C PRO A 114 -1.63 -15.50 -3.56
N GLY A 115 -2.91 -15.15 -3.73
CA GLY A 115 -3.76 -15.78 -4.73
C GLY A 115 -3.26 -15.56 -6.16
N TYR A 116 -2.79 -14.35 -6.48
CA TYR A 116 -2.19 -14.04 -7.76
C TYR A 116 -0.92 -14.86 -8.01
N ILE A 117 -0.04 -14.96 -7.02
CA ILE A 117 1.22 -15.71 -7.12
C ILE A 117 0.94 -17.19 -7.36
N VAL A 118 0.00 -17.79 -6.61
CA VAL A 118 -0.46 -19.15 -6.85
C VAL A 118 -0.97 -19.31 -8.29
N SER A 119 -1.82 -18.38 -8.77
CA SER A 119 -2.39 -18.47 -10.12
C SER A 119 -1.34 -18.33 -11.24
N VAL A 120 -0.25 -17.59 -11.02
CA VAL A 120 0.81 -17.38 -12.02
C VAL A 120 1.81 -18.53 -12.03
N LEU A 121 1.97 -19.22 -10.91
CA LEU A 121 2.92 -20.32 -10.71
C LEU A 121 2.24 -21.68 -10.64
N ASP A 122 0.96 -21.78 -11.01
CA ASP A 122 0.23 -23.04 -10.98
C ASP A 122 0.95 -24.11 -11.81
N GLY A 123 1.05 -25.33 -11.26
CA GLY A 123 1.81 -26.43 -11.87
C GLY A 123 3.33 -26.28 -11.93
N SER A 124 3.93 -25.17 -11.50
CA SER A 124 5.38 -24.93 -11.63
C SER A 124 6.23 -25.62 -10.56
N GLY A 125 5.65 -26.02 -9.42
CA GLY A 125 6.37 -26.52 -8.25
C GLY A 125 7.10 -25.45 -7.41
N HIS A 126 7.10 -24.18 -7.84
CA HIS A 126 7.90 -23.10 -7.24
C HIS A 126 7.07 -21.99 -6.54
N THR A 127 5.80 -22.24 -6.23
CA THR A 127 4.89 -21.25 -5.64
C THR A 127 5.43 -20.59 -4.38
N ASN A 128 6.00 -21.38 -3.47
CA ASN A 128 6.60 -20.86 -2.22
C ASN A 128 7.81 -19.96 -2.50
N ALA A 129 8.66 -20.30 -3.48
CA ALA A 129 9.80 -19.47 -3.86
C ALA A 129 9.33 -18.13 -4.46
N GLY A 130 8.29 -18.15 -5.30
CA GLY A 130 7.66 -16.94 -5.83
C GLY A 130 7.05 -16.06 -4.75
N GLN A 131 6.36 -16.67 -3.77
CA GLN A 131 5.79 -15.96 -2.62
C GLN A 131 6.88 -15.28 -1.79
N SER A 132 7.94 -16.01 -1.44
CA SER A 132 9.08 -15.47 -0.69
C SER A 132 9.80 -14.35 -1.44
N PHE A 133 9.97 -14.48 -2.75
CA PHE A 133 10.55 -13.42 -3.58
C PHE A 133 9.71 -12.13 -3.52
N VAL A 134 8.39 -12.24 -3.67
CA VAL A 134 7.50 -11.08 -3.59
C VAL A 134 7.45 -10.49 -2.18
N MET A 135 7.50 -11.32 -1.13
CA MET A 135 7.62 -10.86 0.26
C MET A 135 8.92 -10.11 0.51
N LEU A 136 10.04 -10.59 -0.03
CA LEU A 136 11.34 -9.89 0.05
C LEU A 136 11.25 -8.51 -0.59
N MET A 137 10.69 -8.40 -1.79
CA MET A 137 10.53 -7.13 -2.50
C MET A 137 9.66 -6.14 -1.72
N GLN A 138 8.56 -6.60 -1.13
CA GLN A 138 7.72 -5.80 -0.24
C GLN A 138 8.50 -5.34 1.00
N GLY A 139 9.26 -6.25 1.62
CA GLY A 139 10.09 -5.96 2.79
C GLY A 139 11.15 -4.90 2.50
N VAL A 140 11.84 -4.98 1.36
CA VAL A 140 12.81 -3.95 0.92
C VAL A 140 12.13 -2.60 0.77
N GLY A 141 11.01 -2.53 0.05
CA GLY A 141 10.26 -1.28 -0.10
C GLY A 141 9.83 -0.69 1.25
N ALA A 142 9.26 -1.54 2.11
CA ALA A 142 8.79 -1.13 3.43
C ALA A 142 9.92 -0.64 4.34
N ALA A 143 11.07 -1.32 4.35
CA ALA A 143 12.22 -0.96 5.18
C ALA A 143 12.88 0.36 4.73
N CYS A 144 12.94 0.62 3.43
CA CYS A 144 13.51 1.86 2.89
C CYS A 144 12.58 3.07 3.04
N SER A 145 11.26 2.85 3.18
CA SER A 145 10.25 3.93 3.19
C SER A 145 10.47 4.97 4.29
N PRO A 146 10.69 4.61 5.58
CA PRO A 146 10.87 5.61 6.63
C PRO A 146 12.15 6.44 6.46
N ALA A 147 13.24 5.82 6.00
CA ALA A 147 14.51 6.53 5.76
C ALA A 147 14.37 7.57 4.64
N LEU A 148 13.76 7.17 3.51
CA LEU A 148 13.46 8.08 2.41
C LEU A 148 12.54 9.21 2.87
N THR A 149 11.43 8.89 3.53
CA THR A 149 10.41 9.89 3.88
C THR A 149 10.90 10.82 4.97
N GLY A 150 11.61 10.29 5.97
CA GLY A 150 12.18 11.08 7.07
C GLY A 150 13.23 12.06 6.58
N SER A 151 14.11 11.67 5.64
CA SER A 151 15.09 12.58 5.06
C SER A 151 14.44 13.73 4.28
N ILE A 152 13.39 13.44 3.49
CA ILE A 152 12.64 14.49 2.76
C ILE A 152 11.89 15.41 3.72
N ALA A 153 11.24 14.85 4.75
CA ALA A 153 10.51 15.64 5.74
C ALA A 153 11.45 16.56 6.54
N ALA A 154 12.65 16.09 6.87
CA ALA A 154 13.67 16.87 7.56
C ALA A 154 14.27 17.99 6.69
N ALA A 155 14.48 17.73 5.40
CA ALA A 155 15.05 18.71 4.48
C ALA A 155 14.02 19.77 4.03
N TRP A 156 12.77 19.35 3.79
CA TRP A 156 11.74 20.17 3.17
C TRP A 156 10.50 20.30 4.07
N SER A 157 9.56 19.36 4.00
CA SER A 157 8.34 19.35 4.82
C SER A 157 7.62 18.00 4.77
N TYR A 158 6.71 17.77 5.72
CA TYR A 158 5.86 16.57 5.71
C TYR A 158 4.96 16.50 4.49
N GLN A 159 4.40 17.64 4.06
CA GLN A 159 3.51 17.72 2.90
C GLN A 159 4.23 17.25 1.64
N VAL A 160 5.47 17.69 1.43
CA VAL A 160 6.29 17.26 0.28
C VAL A 160 6.69 15.80 0.41
N ALA A 161 7.06 15.33 1.60
CA ALA A 161 7.38 13.92 1.83
C ALA A 161 6.20 13.00 1.47
N PHE A 162 4.98 13.35 1.88
CA PHE A 162 3.77 12.61 1.51
C PHE A 162 3.45 12.70 0.00
N ALA A 163 3.68 13.84 -0.64
CA ALA A 163 3.51 13.97 -2.08
C ALA A 163 4.46 13.06 -2.86
N VAL A 164 5.72 12.94 -2.42
CA VAL A 164 6.70 12.02 -3.02
C VAL A 164 6.25 10.57 -2.87
N LEU A 165 5.76 10.17 -1.70
CA LEU A 165 5.17 8.84 -1.51
C LEU A 165 3.99 8.59 -2.46
N GLY A 166 3.14 9.60 -2.67
CA GLY A 166 2.05 9.56 -3.66
C GLY A 166 2.56 9.37 -5.10
N SER A 167 3.64 10.05 -5.49
CA SER A 167 4.25 9.86 -6.82
C SER A 167 4.84 8.46 -7.01
N ILE A 168 5.44 7.89 -5.96
CA ILE A 168 5.97 6.52 -5.98
C ILE A 168 4.80 5.52 -6.12
N ALA A 169 3.68 5.78 -5.45
CA ALA A 169 2.47 4.98 -5.58
C ALA A 169 1.87 5.04 -6.98
N LEU A 170 1.86 6.21 -7.62
CA LEU A 170 1.44 6.36 -9.02
C LEU A 170 2.37 5.59 -9.97
N ALA A 171 3.68 5.60 -9.72
CA ALA A 171 4.63 4.79 -10.49
C ALA A 171 4.36 3.29 -10.35
N ALA A 172 4.03 2.81 -9.14
CA ALA A 172 3.61 1.43 -8.92
C ALA A 172 2.35 1.07 -9.74
N LEU A 173 1.32 1.93 -9.70
CA LEU A 173 0.08 1.75 -10.45
C LEU A 173 0.32 1.77 -11.98
N MET A 174 1.19 2.66 -12.46
CA MET A 174 1.56 2.75 -13.87
C MET A 174 2.30 1.49 -14.34
N LEU A 175 3.28 1.01 -13.57
CA LEU A 175 4.03 -0.21 -13.87
C LEU A 175 3.09 -1.43 -13.95
N TRP A 176 2.16 -1.53 -12.98
CA TRP A 176 1.17 -2.58 -12.93
C TRP A 176 0.20 -2.56 -14.12
N SER A 177 -0.39 -1.39 -14.40
CA SER A 177 -1.37 -1.24 -15.49
C SER A 177 -0.76 -1.55 -16.87
N LEU A 178 0.49 -1.12 -17.11
CA LEU A 178 1.22 -1.47 -18.31
C LEU A 178 1.44 -2.99 -18.43
N SER A 179 1.78 -3.65 -17.31
CA SER A 179 1.93 -5.10 -17.25
C SER A 179 0.63 -5.84 -17.60
N GLN A 180 -0.50 -5.40 -17.03
CA GLN A 180 -1.80 -6.02 -17.29
C GLN A 180 -2.25 -5.81 -18.73
N ARG A 181 -1.97 -4.66 -19.33
CA ARG A 181 -2.26 -4.39 -20.75
C ARG A 181 -1.52 -5.35 -21.67
N ILE A 182 -0.23 -5.59 -21.42
CA ILE A 182 0.58 -6.54 -22.21
C ILE A 182 0.05 -7.96 -22.07
N ARG A 183 -0.33 -8.37 -20.86
CA ARG A 183 -0.92 -9.70 -20.60
C ARG A 183 -2.23 -9.90 -21.36
N TRP A 184 -3.11 -8.90 -21.31
CA TRP A 184 -4.42 -8.96 -21.98
C TRP A 184 -4.30 -9.08 -23.50
N VAL A 185 -3.36 -8.34 -24.10
CA VAL A 185 -3.07 -8.46 -25.55
C VAL A 185 -2.58 -9.87 -25.90
N LYS A 186 -1.65 -10.44 -25.12
CA LYS A 186 -1.15 -11.81 -25.35
C LYS A 186 -2.21 -12.89 -25.19
N SER A 187 -3.25 -12.68 -24.39
CA SER A 187 -4.35 -13.64 -24.25
C SER A 187 -5.37 -13.65 -25.40
N ARG A 188 -5.27 -12.69 -26.34
CA ARG A 188 -6.18 -12.57 -27.50
C ARG A 188 -5.56 -13.02 -28.83
N VAL A 189 -4.28 -13.36 -28.82
CA VAL A 189 -3.51 -13.86 -29.98
C VAL A 189 -3.24 -15.34 -29.76
#